data_AF-A0A1C6QG44-F1
#
_entry.id   AF-A0A1C6QG44-F1
#
_cell.length_a   1.000
_cell.length_b   1.000
_cell.length_c   1.000
_cell.angle_alpha   90.00
_cell.angle_beta   90.00
_cell.angle_gamma   90.00
#
_symmetry.space_group_name_H-M   'P 1'
#
loop_
_entity.id
_entity.type
_entity.pdbx_description
1 polymer ?
#
loop_
_entity_poly.entity_id
_entity_poly.type
_entity_poly.pdbx_seq_one_letter_code
_entity_poly.pdbx_strand_id
1 'polypeptide(L)'
;MLSVPVVPLVSVPIVAGLLLLLIPTRTPATDPAGPTPPQPRRIAHWRRGSLAAGIVAAAALAGLSAGGNDVAAFLAGPALGVCVLAGCLAGELGVAEPKAQVRTAALRQRRVRDYFPRRLAIRLAALTVLLAGMLVFTHLSWKGISGANWVCGSSRIMVLYFSDRLGFSYAIPVLAALAAGAALSFVALRRIAHRPPLDAGPEALEADERQRHTSARAVISAWGAAVSAALAAGALAPGGVLNGFCPRSPADLPSILATLAGAAGIACLVHFLVQLVRVPAGPKDAA
;
A
#
# COMPACT_ATOMS: atom_id res chain seq x y z
N MET A 1 -20.03 22.12 -3.61
CA MET A 1 -18.84 22.54 -2.83
C MET A 1 -18.12 21.27 -2.39
N LEU A 2 -17.04 20.88 -3.07
CA LEU A 2 -16.25 19.73 -2.62
C LEU A 2 -15.66 20.08 -1.25
N SER A 3 -16.08 19.34 -0.23
CA SER A 3 -15.65 19.49 1.13
C SER A 3 -14.12 19.29 1.23
N VAL A 4 -13.47 20.24 1.90
CA VAL A 4 -12.02 20.34 2.16
C VAL A 4 -11.29 19.02 2.52
N PRO A 5 -11.89 17.99 3.17
CA PRO A 5 -11.20 16.71 3.41
C PRO A 5 -10.98 15.82 2.18
N VAL A 6 -11.76 15.96 1.09
CA VAL A 6 -11.65 15.07 -0.08
C VAL A 6 -10.43 15.43 -0.95
N VAL A 7 -10.11 16.72 -1.02
CA VAL A 7 -8.97 17.24 -1.79
C VAL A 7 -7.62 16.68 -1.31
N PRO A 8 -7.24 16.71 -0.01
CA PRO A 8 -5.98 16.13 0.45
C PRO A 8 -5.98 14.60 0.35
N LEU A 9 -7.14 13.94 0.48
CA LEU A 9 -7.26 12.49 0.37
C LEU A 9 -6.77 11.96 -0.98
N VAL A 10 -7.12 12.70 -2.04
CA VAL A 10 -6.86 12.37 -3.43
C VAL A 10 -5.54 12.97 -3.90
N SER A 11 -5.30 14.25 -3.57
CA SER A 11 -4.13 14.97 -4.08
C SER A 11 -2.82 14.48 -3.44
N VAL A 12 -2.80 14.10 -2.16
CA VAL A 12 -1.56 13.64 -1.51
C VAL A 12 -0.98 12.37 -2.15
N PRO A 13 -1.72 11.26 -2.33
CA PRO A 13 -1.18 10.08 -3.01
C PRO A 13 -0.80 10.35 -4.47
N ILE A 14 -1.58 11.16 -5.18
CA ILE A 14 -1.31 11.48 -6.60
C ILE A 14 -0.06 12.36 -6.72
N VAL A 15 0.04 13.44 -5.96
CA VAL A 15 1.20 14.34 -5.95
C VAL A 15 2.43 13.60 -5.46
N ALA A 16 2.33 12.85 -4.36
CA ALA A 16 3.46 12.06 -3.87
C ALA A 16 3.91 11.03 -4.92
N GLY A 17 2.98 10.30 -5.54
CA GLY A 17 3.26 9.35 -6.61
C GLY A 17 3.91 10.01 -7.84
N LEU A 18 3.41 11.17 -8.26
CA LEU A 18 3.96 11.95 -9.38
C LEU A 18 5.37 12.46 -9.07
N LEU A 19 5.56 13.06 -7.88
CA LEU A 19 6.86 13.55 -7.43
C LEU A 19 7.87 12.39 -7.38
N LEU A 20 7.43 11.22 -6.93
CA LEU A 20 8.23 10.00 -6.88
C LEU A 20 8.57 9.42 -8.26
N LEU A 21 7.68 9.54 -9.25
CA LEU A 21 7.98 9.21 -10.66
C LEU A 21 9.01 10.17 -11.26
N LEU A 22 8.99 11.43 -10.82
CA LEU A 22 9.91 12.48 -11.29
C LEU A 22 11.30 12.40 -10.64
N ILE A 23 11.45 11.77 -9.47
CA ILE A 23 12.77 11.55 -8.87
C ILE A 23 13.53 10.60 -9.80
N PRO A 24 14.63 11.06 -10.45
CA PRO A 24 15.48 10.18 -11.22
C PRO A 24 16.10 9.21 -10.23
N THR A 25 15.58 7.99 -10.16
CA THR A 25 16.29 6.94 -9.43
C THR A 25 17.58 6.79 -10.21
N ARG A 26 18.70 7.17 -9.59
CA ARG A 26 20.02 6.82 -10.11
C ARG A 26 19.99 5.31 -10.27
N THR A 27 19.79 4.86 -11.51
CA THR A 27 20.20 3.51 -11.89
C THR A 27 21.65 3.45 -11.43
N PRO A 28 22.01 2.52 -10.54
CA PRO A 28 23.38 2.40 -10.11
C PRO A 28 24.24 2.50 -11.36
N ALA A 29 25.11 3.50 -11.37
CA ALA A 29 26.17 3.57 -12.35
C ALA A 29 26.76 2.17 -12.38
N THR A 30 26.83 1.63 -13.59
CA THR A 30 27.60 0.45 -13.97
C THR A 30 28.74 0.29 -12.98
N ASP A 31 28.62 -0.68 -12.08
CA ASP A 31 29.73 -1.01 -11.19
C ASP A 31 30.90 -1.36 -12.13
N PRO A 32 32.06 -0.67 -12.05
CA PRO A 32 33.19 -0.95 -12.93
C PRO A 32 33.72 -2.39 -12.76
N ALA A 33 33.27 -3.12 -11.73
CA ALA A 33 33.65 -4.49 -11.44
C ALA A 33 32.93 -5.59 -12.25
N GLY A 34 31.92 -5.29 -13.08
CA GLY A 34 31.36 -6.31 -13.98
C GLY A 34 29.98 -6.04 -14.57
N PRO A 35 29.58 -6.78 -15.63
CA PRO A 35 28.29 -6.60 -16.29
C PRO A 35 27.16 -6.96 -15.33
N THR A 36 26.45 -5.95 -14.82
CA THR A 36 25.18 -6.17 -14.13
C THR A 36 24.25 -6.99 -15.03
N PRO A 37 23.68 -8.11 -14.56
CA PRO A 37 22.81 -8.93 -15.38
C PRO A 37 21.61 -8.10 -15.88
N PRO A 38 20.96 -8.45 -17.01
CA PRO A 38 19.84 -7.68 -17.58
C PRO A 38 18.55 -7.68 -16.73
N GLN A 39 18.43 -8.58 -15.77
CA GLN A 39 17.22 -8.81 -14.96
C GLN A 39 16.80 -7.67 -13.98
N PRO A 40 17.72 -6.95 -13.30
CA PRO A 40 17.37 -5.86 -12.38
C PRO A 40 16.68 -4.69 -13.10
N ARG A 41 17.08 -4.39 -14.34
CA ARG A 41 16.50 -3.30 -15.15
C ARG A 41 15.05 -3.59 -15.51
N ARG A 42 14.73 -4.83 -15.86
CA ARG A 42 13.36 -5.25 -16.22
C ARG A 42 12.41 -5.18 -15.03
N ILE A 43 12.85 -5.65 -13.85
CA ILE A 43 12.04 -5.59 -12.61
C ILE A 43 11.77 -4.13 -12.23
N ALA A 44 12.76 -3.24 -12.33
CA ALA A 44 12.59 -1.81 -12.05
C ALA A 44 11.60 -1.15 -13.01
N HIS A 45 11.64 -1.50 -14.30
CA HIS A 45 10.71 -0.98 -15.29
C HIS A 45 9.27 -1.43 -15.01
N TRP A 46 9.04 -2.71 -14.69
CA TRP A 46 7.73 -3.22 -14.30
C TRP A 46 7.17 -2.53 -13.06
N ARG A 47 8.01 -2.26 -12.05
CA ARG A 47 7.61 -1.53 -10.84
C ARG A 47 7.20 -0.09 -11.13
N ARG A 48 7.93 0.61 -12.00
CA ARG A 48 7.55 1.98 -12.40
C ARG A 48 6.29 1.99 -13.25
N GLY A 49 6.19 1.06 -14.20
CA GLY A 49 4.99 0.90 -15.03
C GLY A 49 3.75 0.67 -14.18
N SER A 50 3.85 -0.14 -13.14
CA SER A 50 2.71 -0.39 -12.24
C SER A 50 2.42 0.73 -11.26
N LEU A 51 3.43 1.48 -10.82
CA LEU A 51 3.24 2.71 -10.08
C LEU A 51 2.49 3.75 -10.92
N ALA A 52 2.92 3.95 -12.17
CA ALA A 52 2.24 4.84 -13.11
C ALA A 52 0.80 4.39 -13.37
N ALA A 53 0.58 3.09 -13.63
CA ALA A 53 -0.75 2.53 -13.80
C ALA A 53 -1.63 2.72 -12.55
N GLY A 54 -1.07 2.55 -11.34
CA GLY A 54 -1.76 2.77 -10.08
C GLY A 54 -2.14 4.23 -9.85
N ILE A 55 -1.27 5.18 -10.22
CA ILE A 55 -1.57 6.62 -10.16
C ILE A 55 -2.69 6.97 -11.14
N VAL A 56 -2.65 6.45 -12.37
CA VAL A 56 -3.70 6.65 -13.37
C VAL A 56 -5.03 6.09 -12.88
N ALA A 57 -5.03 4.87 -12.32
CA ALA A 57 -6.23 4.26 -11.75
C ALA A 57 -6.80 5.09 -10.58
N ALA A 58 -5.94 5.56 -9.68
CA ALA A 58 -6.35 6.42 -8.56
C ALA A 58 -6.92 7.76 -9.04
N ALA A 59 -6.31 8.38 -10.06
CA ALA A 59 -6.78 9.62 -10.66
C ALA A 59 -8.13 9.44 -11.38
N ALA A 60 -8.32 8.33 -12.10
CA ALA A 60 -9.58 8.00 -12.75
C ALA A 60 -10.70 7.81 -11.71
N LEU A 61 -10.42 7.08 -10.63
CA LEU A 61 -11.35 6.88 -9.52
C LEU A 61 -11.69 8.21 -8.82
N ALA A 62 -10.72 9.10 -8.65
CA ALA A 62 -10.97 10.44 -8.14
C ALA A 62 -11.86 11.27 -9.08
N GLY A 63 -11.66 11.17 -10.39
CA GLY A 63 -12.52 11.82 -11.39
C GLY A 63 -13.97 11.32 -11.32
N LEU A 64 -14.16 10.00 -11.15
CA LEU A 64 -15.49 9.41 -10.95
C LEU A 64 -16.14 9.90 -9.64
N SER A 65 -15.35 10.11 -8.59
CA SER A 65 -15.85 10.69 -7.34
C SER A 65 -16.34 12.12 -7.51
N ALA A 66 -15.66 12.95 -8.31
CA ALA A 66 -16.14 14.29 -8.63
C ALA A 66 -17.49 14.29 -9.37
N GLY A 67 -17.82 13.19 -10.07
CA GLY A 67 -19.12 12.96 -10.70
C GLY A 67 -20.21 12.41 -9.77
N GLY A 68 -19.96 12.33 -8.45
CA GLY A 68 -20.93 11.86 -7.44
C GLY A 68 -20.80 10.39 -7.04
N ASN A 69 -19.74 9.69 -7.49
CA ASN A 69 -19.48 8.32 -7.05
C ASN A 69 -18.52 8.29 -5.85
N ASP A 70 -19.08 8.43 -4.65
CA ASP A 70 -18.28 8.47 -3.42
C ASP A 70 -17.49 7.17 -3.14
N VAL A 71 -17.97 6.02 -3.64
CA VAL A 71 -17.23 4.73 -3.56
C VAL A 71 -15.87 4.83 -4.23
N ALA A 72 -15.80 5.58 -5.34
CA ALA A 72 -14.59 5.69 -6.14
C ALA A 72 -13.46 6.38 -5.36
N ALA A 73 -13.76 7.37 -4.50
CA ALA A 73 -12.75 8.02 -3.66
C ALA A 73 -12.13 7.05 -2.65
N PHE A 74 -12.93 6.19 -2.02
CA PHE A 74 -12.44 5.20 -1.06
C PHE A 74 -11.64 4.07 -1.72
N LEU A 75 -11.94 3.77 -2.99
CA LEU A 75 -11.27 2.72 -3.74
C LEU A 75 -9.92 3.17 -4.33
N ALA A 76 -9.68 4.48 -4.47
CA ALA A 76 -8.47 5.02 -5.09
C ALA A 76 -7.17 4.53 -4.43
N GLY A 77 -7.13 4.51 -3.09
CA GLY A 77 -5.98 4.03 -2.32
C GLY A 77 -5.70 2.52 -2.50
N PRO A 78 -6.68 1.64 -2.21
CA PRO A 78 -6.58 0.21 -2.47
C PRO A 78 -6.25 -0.13 -3.93
N ALA A 79 -6.87 0.54 -4.90
CA ALA A 79 -6.62 0.32 -6.33
C ALA A 79 -5.16 0.62 -6.69
N LEU A 80 -4.60 1.75 -6.24
CA LEU A 80 -3.18 2.07 -6.39
C LEU A 80 -2.31 0.95 -5.83
N GLY A 81 -2.61 0.48 -4.61
CA GLY A 81 -1.90 -0.61 -3.95
C GLY A 81 -1.91 -1.91 -4.76
N VAL A 82 -3.09 -2.32 -5.24
CA VAL A 82 -3.27 -3.53 -6.06
C VAL A 82 -2.52 -3.42 -7.38
N CYS A 83 -2.59 -2.27 -8.07
CA CYS A 83 -1.84 -2.04 -9.31
C CYS A 83 -0.33 -2.19 -9.08
N VAL A 84 0.22 -1.54 -8.05
CA VAL A 84 1.64 -1.62 -7.73
C VAL A 84 2.05 -3.07 -7.43
N LEU A 85 1.27 -3.78 -6.61
CA LEU A 85 1.50 -5.19 -6.27
C LEU A 85 1.44 -6.11 -7.50
N ALA A 86 0.47 -5.89 -8.41
CA ALA A 86 0.34 -6.65 -9.64
C ALA A 86 1.58 -6.49 -10.53
N GLY A 87 2.14 -5.29 -10.64
CA GLY A 87 3.40 -5.08 -11.36
C GLY A 87 4.63 -5.67 -10.69
N CYS A 88 4.69 -5.62 -9.35
CA CYS A 88 5.73 -6.33 -8.62
C CYS A 88 5.67 -7.84 -8.92
N LEU A 89 4.48 -8.43 -8.88
CA LEU A 89 4.28 -9.84 -9.22
C LEU A 89 4.64 -10.13 -10.69
N ALA A 90 4.18 -9.30 -11.64
CA ALA A 90 4.51 -9.43 -13.06
C ALA A 90 6.02 -9.33 -13.32
N GLY A 91 6.71 -8.43 -12.62
CA GLY A 91 8.17 -8.29 -12.67
C GLY A 91 8.89 -9.55 -12.18
N GLU A 92 8.43 -10.16 -11.09
CA GLU A 92 8.99 -11.42 -10.57
C GLU A 92 8.65 -12.62 -11.47
N LEU A 93 7.43 -12.69 -12.05
CA LEU A 93 7.06 -13.73 -13.02
C LEU A 93 7.86 -13.60 -14.32
N GLY A 94 8.30 -12.39 -14.67
CA GLY A 94 9.15 -12.13 -15.82
C GLY A 94 10.62 -12.51 -15.62
N VAL A 95 11.04 -12.88 -14.41
CA VAL A 95 12.40 -13.38 -14.19
C VAL A 95 12.46 -14.81 -14.74
N ALA A 96 13.16 -14.99 -15.87
CA ALA A 96 13.28 -16.26 -16.54
C ALA A 96 13.91 -17.33 -15.62
N GLU A 97 13.36 -18.55 -15.63
CA GLU A 97 13.95 -19.68 -14.93
C GLU A 97 15.33 -20.01 -15.51
N PRO A 98 16.35 -20.26 -14.66
CA PRO A 98 17.68 -20.61 -15.15
C PRO A 98 17.64 -21.96 -15.90
N LYS A 99 18.07 -21.98 -17.16
CA LYS A 99 18.47 -23.21 -17.87
C LYS A 99 19.84 -23.67 -17.36
N ALA A 100 19.95 -24.08 -16.10
CA ALA A 100 21.20 -24.64 -15.59
C ALA A 100 21.21 -26.17 -15.82
N GLN A 101 22.20 -26.65 -16.58
CA GLN A 101 22.38 -28.07 -16.95
C GLN A 101 22.85 -28.96 -15.79
N VAL A 102 23.27 -28.40 -14.64
CA VAL A 102 23.77 -29.19 -13.50
C VAL A 102 23.20 -28.64 -12.19
N ARG A 103 22.35 -29.45 -11.53
CA ARG A 103 21.73 -29.16 -10.23
C ARG A 103 22.70 -29.50 -9.10
N THR A 104 23.48 -28.54 -8.62
CA THR A 104 24.05 -28.62 -7.27
C THR A 104 23.04 -28.06 -6.27
N ALA A 105 22.31 -28.94 -5.60
CA ALA A 105 21.30 -28.55 -4.62
C ALA A 105 21.96 -28.12 -3.31
N ALA A 106 22.31 -26.85 -3.18
CA ALA A 106 22.62 -26.28 -1.87
C ALA A 106 21.31 -26.13 -1.06
N LEU A 107 21.07 -27.07 -0.14
CA LEU A 107 19.94 -27.07 0.78
C LEU A 107 20.08 -25.95 1.84
N ARG A 108 19.68 -24.74 1.49
CA ARG A 108 19.49 -23.65 2.46
C ARG A 108 18.01 -23.58 2.82
N GLN A 109 17.64 -23.87 4.07
CA GLN A 109 16.26 -23.78 4.53
C GLN A 109 15.85 -22.30 4.64
N ARG A 110 15.23 -21.76 3.59
CA ARG A 110 14.76 -20.36 3.54
C ARG A 110 13.32 -20.28 4.04
N ARG A 111 13.03 -19.42 5.01
CA ARG A 111 11.66 -19.18 5.51
C ARG A 111 11.18 -17.80 5.09
N VAL A 112 9.89 -17.68 4.77
CA VAL A 112 9.28 -16.38 4.41
C VAL A 112 9.48 -15.32 5.51
N ARG A 113 9.51 -15.76 6.78
CA ARG A 113 9.73 -14.86 7.93
C ARG A 113 11.10 -14.17 7.91
N ASP A 114 12.09 -14.76 7.26
CA ASP A 114 13.46 -14.24 7.26
C ASP A 114 13.56 -12.96 6.40
N TYR A 115 12.61 -12.78 5.47
CA TYR A 115 12.49 -11.58 4.63
C TYR A 115 11.66 -10.45 5.27
N PHE A 116 11.04 -10.69 6.44
CA PHE A 116 10.20 -9.70 7.10
C PHE A 116 10.98 -8.95 8.19
N PRO A 117 11.37 -7.68 7.98
CA PRO A 117 11.94 -6.90 9.06
C PRO A 117 10.89 -6.71 10.15
N ARG A 118 11.17 -7.23 11.36
CA ARG A 118 10.24 -7.31 12.49
C ARG A 118 9.52 -5.98 12.77
N ARG A 119 10.24 -4.86 12.68
CA ARG A 119 9.68 -3.51 12.86
C ARG A 119 8.61 -3.15 11.83
N LEU A 120 8.81 -3.55 10.58
CA LEU A 120 7.89 -3.25 9.48
C LEU A 120 6.65 -4.15 9.54
N ALA A 121 6.83 -5.43 9.93
CA ALA A 121 5.73 -6.33 10.25
C ALA A 121 4.83 -5.77 11.36
N ILE A 122 5.43 -5.29 12.47
CA ILE A 122 4.69 -4.70 13.60
C ILE A 122 3.91 -3.46 13.15
N ARG A 123 4.52 -2.56 12.38
CA ARG A 123 3.84 -1.36 11.85
C ARG A 123 2.66 -1.72 10.95
N LEU A 124 2.87 -2.65 10.04
CA LEU A 124 1.82 -3.12 9.14
C LEU A 124 0.68 -3.77 9.93
N ALA A 125 1.00 -4.62 10.91
CA ALA A 125 0.01 -5.24 11.79
C ALA A 125 -0.79 -4.18 12.55
N ALA A 126 -0.12 -3.19 13.14
CA ALA A 126 -0.78 -2.08 13.83
C ALA A 126 -1.72 -1.29 12.91
N LEU A 127 -1.30 -0.97 11.68
CA LEU A 127 -2.14 -0.31 10.68
C LEU A 127 -3.34 -1.14 10.28
N THR A 128 -3.17 -2.45 10.08
CA THR A 128 -4.29 -3.35 9.74
C THR A 128 -5.28 -3.49 10.89
N VAL A 129 -4.80 -3.56 12.13
CA VAL A 129 -5.65 -3.60 13.34
C VAL A 129 -6.39 -2.29 13.50
N LEU A 130 -5.72 -1.15 13.29
CA LEU A 130 -6.35 0.16 13.36
C LEU A 130 -7.43 0.34 12.29
N LEU A 131 -7.16 -0.07 11.05
CA LEU A 131 -8.15 -0.07 9.97
C LEU A 131 -9.35 -0.98 10.29
N ALA A 132 -9.09 -2.21 10.75
CA ALA A 132 -10.14 -3.14 11.13
C ALA A 132 -10.98 -2.60 12.29
N GLY A 133 -10.33 -2.04 13.31
CA GLY A 133 -11.00 -1.37 14.43
C GLY A 133 -11.91 -0.24 13.96
N MET A 134 -11.44 0.60 13.04
CA MET A 134 -12.24 1.69 12.50
C MET A 134 -13.46 1.20 11.70
N LEU A 135 -13.29 0.16 10.88
CA LEU A 135 -14.39 -0.45 10.13
C LEU A 135 -15.43 -1.08 11.07
N VAL A 136 -14.99 -1.85 12.08
CA VAL A 136 -15.86 -2.46 13.09
C VAL A 136 -16.60 -1.38 13.87
N PHE A 137 -15.90 -0.33 14.29
CA PHE A 137 -16.48 0.75 15.08
C PHE A 137 -17.55 1.51 14.27
N THR A 138 -17.27 1.79 13.00
CA THR A 138 -18.25 2.40 12.08
C THR A 138 -19.48 1.52 11.93
N HIS A 139 -19.30 0.20 11.82
CA HIS A 139 -20.40 -0.76 11.73
C HIS A 139 -21.24 -0.88 13.02
N LEU A 140 -20.59 -0.87 14.19
CA LEU A 140 -21.28 -0.89 15.48
C LEU A 140 -22.07 0.40 15.73
N SER A 141 -21.52 1.53 15.29
CA SER A 141 -22.19 2.84 15.33
C SER A 141 -23.45 2.82 14.46
N TRP A 142 -23.38 2.22 13.26
CA TRP A 142 -24.56 2.01 12.40
C TRP A 142 -25.65 1.18 13.09
N LYS A 143 -25.28 0.10 13.78
CA LYS A 143 -26.23 -0.77 14.49
C LYS A 143 -26.83 -0.14 15.75
N GLY A 144 -26.40 1.08 16.13
CA GLY A 144 -26.85 1.75 17.35
C GLY A 144 -26.39 1.05 18.63
N ILE A 145 -25.41 0.15 18.55
CA ILE A 145 -24.91 -0.65 19.68
C ILE A 145 -23.87 0.14 20.48
N SER A 146 -23.12 1.04 19.85
CA SER A 146 -22.17 1.89 20.56
C SER A 146 -22.84 3.16 21.08
N GLY A 147 -22.79 3.40 22.40
CA GLY A 147 -23.23 4.65 23.03
C GLY A 147 -22.38 5.88 22.69
N ALA A 148 -21.29 5.71 21.92
CA ALA A 148 -20.58 6.80 21.29
C ALA A 148 -21.44 7.31 20.12
N ASN A 149 -22.12 8.43 20.33
CA ASN A 149 -22.98 9.05 19.32
C ASN A 149 -22.13 9.65 18.19
N TRP A 150 -21.51 8.86 17.31
CA TRP A 150 -20.88 9.32 16.05
C TRP A 150 -21.92 9.78 15.01
N VAL A 151 -23.12 10.10 15.48
CA VAL A 151 -24.26 10.59 14.74
C VAL A 151 -24.56 11.97 15.31
N CYS A 152 -24.62 12.97 14.43
CA CYS A 152 -25.10 14.29 14.80
C CYS A 152 -26.57 14.20 15.22
N GLY A 153 -26.96 14.95 16.26
CA GLY A 153 -28.28 14.83 16.88
C GLY A 153 -29.46 14.91 15.90
N SER A 154 -30.58 14.30 16.30
CA SER A 154 -31.92 14.17 15.66
C SER A 154 -31.98 13.74 14.19
N SER A 155 -31.22 14.36 13.32
CA SER A 155 -31.09 14.05 11.91
C SER A 155 -29.90 13.11 11.73
N ARG A 156 -30.16 11.82 11.48
CA ARG A 156 -29.18 10.75 11.21
C ARG A 156 -28.36 10.98 9.92
N ILE A 157 -27.90 12.20 9.67
CA ILE A 157 -27.25 12.66 8.45
C ILE A 157 -25.88 12.02 8.28
N MET A 158 -25.18 11.72 9.37
CA MET A 158 -23.86 11.07 9.29
C MET A 158 -23.93 9.57 8.93
N VAL A 159 -25.12 8.97 9.10
CA VAL A 159 -25.44 7.59 8.72
C VAL A 159 -25.72 7.46 7.22
N LEU A 160 -25.97 8.60 6.52
CA LEU A 160 -26.31 8.62 5.10
C LEU A 160 -25.13 8.37 4.14
N TYR A 161 -23.87 8.46 4.58
CA TYR A 161 -22.74 7.99 3.76
C TYR A 161 -22.64 6.46 3.66
N PHE A 162 -23.41 5.72 4.47
CA PHE A 162 -23.50 4.25 4.43
C PHE A 162 -24.93 3.75 4.14
N SER A 163 -25.86 4.64 3.76
CA SER A 163 -27.29 4.33 3.72
C SER A 163 -27.77 3.74 2.39
N ASP A 164 -27.25 2.59 2.00
CA ASP A 164 -27.97 1.70 1.09
C ASP A 164 -28.16 0.35 1.80
N ARG A 165 -29.29 0.21 2.50
CA ARG A 165 -29.91 -0.99 3.13
C ARG A 165 -29.07 -1.98 3.96
N LEU A 166 -27.74 -1.96 3.90
CA LEU A 166 -26.82 -2.95 4.46
C LEU A 166 -25.58 -2.32 5.12
N GLY A 167 -25.33 -1.01 4.99
CA GLY A 167 -24.17 -0.37 5.64
C GLY A 167 -22.80 -0.88 5.15
N PHE A 168 -22.79 -1.70 4.08
CA PHE A 168 -21.62 -2.41 3.57
C PHE A 168 -21.28 -2.09 2.11
N SER A 169 -22.13 -1.34 1.38
CA SER A 169 -21.93 -1.07 -0.05
C SER A 169 -20.57 -0.43 -0.36
N TYR A 170 -20.02 0.36 0.56
CA TYR A 170 -18.70 0.99 0.44
C TYR A 170 -17.56 0.16 1.05
N ALA A 171 -17.85 -0.61 2.10
CA ALA A 171 -16.84 -1.41 2.80
C ALA A 171 -16.48 -2.68 2.03
N ILE A 172 -17.44 -3.33 1.37
CA ILE A 172 -17.23 -4.54 0.57
C ILE A 172 -16.17 -4.34 -0.53
N PRO A 173 -16.26 -3.33 -1.41
CA PRO A 173 -15.27 -3.16 -2.48
C PRO A 173 -13.88 -2.86 -1.91
N VAL A 174 -13.78 -2.09 -0.83
CA VAL A 174 -12.50 -1.80 -0.15
C VAL A 174 -11.92 -3.08 0.46
N LEU A 175 -12.73 -3.87 1.18
CA LEU A 175 -12.32 -5.14 1.77
C LEU A 175 -11.92 -6.16 0.69
N ALA A 176 -12.66 -6.24 -0.40
CA ALA A 176 -12.34 -7.10 -1.54
C ALA A 176 -11.01 -6.70 -2.18
N ALA A 177 -10.77 -5.40 -2.39
CA ALA A 177 -9.50 -4.90 -2.92
C ALA A 177 -8.33 -5.18 -1.97
N LEU A 178 -8.52 -5.01 -0.65
CA LEU A 178 -7.51 -5.35 0.35
C LEU A 178 -7.26 -6.86 0.42
N ALA A 179 -8.29 -7.69 0.36
CA ALA A 179 -8.14 -9.14 0.31
C ALA A 179 -7.35 -9.58 -0.94
N ALA A 180 -7.67 -9.01 -2.10
CA ALA A 180 -6.91 -9.24 -3.34
C ALA A 180 -5.45 -8.79 -3.20
N GLY A 181 -5.19 -7.60 -2.64
CA GLY A 181 -3.84 -7.10 -2.37
C GLY A 181 -3.06 -8.00 -1.40
N ALA A 182 -3.69 -8.51 -0.35
CA ALA A 182 -3.09 -9.44 0.59
C ALA A 182 -2.73 -10.78 -0.09
N ALA A 183 -3.64 -11.32 -0.90
CA ALA A 183 -3.41 -12.54 -1.67
C ALA A 183 -2.25 -12.36 -2.67
N LEU A 184 -2.23 -11.25 -3.42
CA LEU A 184 -1.13 -10.92 -4.33
C LEU A 184 0.21 -10.78 -3.59
N SER A 185 0.20 -10.13 -2.42
CA SER A 185 1.40 -9.97 -1.59
C SER A 185 1.92 -11.33 -1.10
N PHE A 186 1.02 -12.20 -0.63
CA PHE A 186 1.38 -13.54 -0.20
C PHE A 186 1.96 -14.39 -1.35
N VAL A 187 1.31 -14.37 -2.52
CA VAL A 187 1.79 -15.08 -3.71
C VAL A 187 3.16 -14.56 -4.16
N ALA A 188 3.35 -13.24 -4.19
CA ALA A 188 4.62 -12.61 -4.55
C ALA A 188 5.74 -13.01 -3.56
N LEU A 189 5.49 -12.94 -2.26
CA LEU A 189 6.46 -13.34 -1.24
C LEU A 189 6.79 -14.83 -1.29
N ARG A 190 5.78 -15.68 -1.51
CA ARG A 190 5.97 -17.12 -1.69
C ARG A 190 6.85 -17.40 -2.91
N ARG A 191 6.61 -16.72 -4.04
CA ARG A 191 7.45 -16.82 -5.24
C ARG A 191 8.89 -16.37 -4.97
N ILE A 192 9.09 -15.23 -4.31
CA ILE A 192 10.43 -14.72 -3.96
C ILE A 192 11.19 -15.72 -3.06
N ALA A 193 10.52 -16.30 -2.06
CA ALA A 193 11.14 -17.26 -1.15
C ALA A 193 11.51 -18.57 -1.84
N HIS A 194 10.65 -19.07 -2.75
CA HIS A 194 10.82 -20.36 -3.41
C HIS A 194 11.54 -20.32 -4.76
N ARG A 195 11.92 -19.13 -5.27
CA ARG A 195 12.63 -19.05 -6.56
C ARG A 195 13.98 -19.80 -6.49
N PRO A 196 14.38 -20.54 -7.53
CA PRO A 196 15.70 -21.15 -7.58
C PRO A 196 16.79 -20.07 -7.68
N PRO A 197 18.01 -20.34 -7.17
CA PRO A 197 19.15 -19.44 -7.39
C PRO A 197 19.51 -19.37 -8.87
N LEU A 198 19.95 -18.20 -9.33
CA LEU A 198 20.28 -17.93 -10.73
C LEU A 198 21.60 -18.57 -11.17
N ASP A 199 22.57 -18.66 -10.26
CA ASP A 199 23.90 -19.20 -10.48
C ASP A 199 24.41 -19.82 -9.17
N ALA A 200 25.31 -20.81 -9.27
CA ALA A 200 25.90 -21.55 -8.17
C ALA A 200 27.13 -20.85 -7.55
N GLY A 201 27.68 -19.82 -8.22
CA GLY A 201 28.81 -19.04 -7.69
C GLY A 201 28.47 -18.34 -6.36
N PRO A 202 29.40 -18.28 -5.39
CA PRO A 202 29.15 -17.69 -4.07
C PRO A 202 28.74 -16.22 -4.14
N GLU A 203 29.40 -15.43 -5.00
CA GLU A 203 29.07 -14.01 -5.21
C GLU A 203 27.69 -13.82 -5.85
N ALA A 204 27.32 -14.69 -6.80
CA ALA A 204 26.03 -14.64 -7.45
C ALA A 204 24.88 -15.05 -6.51
N LEU A 205 25.13 -15.98 -5.59
CA LEU A 205 24.19 -16.35 -4.53
C LEU A 205 23.94 -15.19 -3.57
N GLU A 206 24.98 -14.44 -3.20
CA GLU A 206 24.82 -13.24 -2.37
C GLU A 206 24.06 -12.13 -3.10
N ALA A 207 24.36 -11.88 -4.37
CA ALA A 207 23.66 -10.91 -5.19
C ALA A 207 22.16 -11.26 -5.35
N ASP A 208 21.84 -12.54 -5.58
CA ASP A 208 20.47 -13.03 -5.62
C ASP A 208 19.73 -12.84 -4.29
N GLU A 209 20.38 -13.14 -3.16
CA GLU A 209 19.77 -12.96 -1.83
C GLU A 209 19.48 -11.48 -1.52
N ARG A 210 20.42 -10.58 -1.85
CA ARG A 210 20.20 -9.12 -1.77
C ARG A 210 19.01 -8.70 -2.63
N GLN A 211 18.89 -9.24 -3.84
CA GLN A 211 17.76 -8.96 -4.72
C GLN A 211 16.44 -9.50 -4.15
N ARG A 212 16.41 -10.68 -3.53
CA ARG A 212 15.21 -11.23 -2.86
C ARG A 212 14.74 -10.33 -1.73
N HIS A 213 15.65 -9.91 -0.86
CA HIS A 213 15.34 -8.98 0.23
C HIS A 213 14.79 -7.65 -0.29
N THR A 214 15.39 -7.14 -1.35
CA THR A 214 14.99 -5.91 -2.04
C THR A 214 13.58 -6.04 -2.63
N SER A 215 13.27 -7.16 -3.28
CA SER A 215 11.93 -7.46 -3.80
C SER A 215 10.90 -7.66 -2.71
N ALA A 216 11.21 -8.42 -1.66
CA ALA A 216 10.30 -8.65 -0.55
C ALA A 216 9.95 -7.32 0.15
N ARG A 217 10.95 -6.45 0.38
CA ARG A 217 10.73 -5.12 0.96
C ARG A 217 9.83 -4.25 0.08
N ALA A 218 10.00 -4.31 -1.24
CA ALA A 218 9.14 -3.59 -2.18
C ALA A 218 7.68 -4.06 -2.08
N VAL A 219 7.44 -5.39 -2.07
CA VAL A 219 6.09 -5.98 -1.91
C VAL A 219 5.45 -5.52 -0.59
N ILE A 220 6.19 -5.61 0.53
CA ILE A 220 5.65 -5.22 1.83
C ILE A 220 5.39 -3.70 1.89
N SER A 221 6.23 -2.88 1.28
CA SER A 221 6.00 -1.43 1.19
C SER A 221 4.79 -1.08 0.33
N ALA A 222 4.55 -1.78 -0.79
CA ALA A 222 3.38 -1.59 -1.63
C ALA A 222 2.09 -1.94 -0.87
N TRP A 223 2.10 -3.06 -0.16
CA TRP A 223 0.97 -3.46 0.69
C TRP A 223 0.75 -2.47 1.85
N GLY A 224 1.82 -2.02 2.50
CA GLY A 224 1.75 -0.98 3.53
C GLY A 224 1.15 0.33 3.02
N ALA A 225 1.52 0.76 1.80
CA ALA A 225 0.92 1.92 1.15
C ALA A 225 -0.58 1.72 0.90
N ALA A 226 -0.99 0.55 0.40
CA ALA A 226 -2.40 0.22 0.19
C ALA A 226 -3.24 0.35 1.47
N VAL A 227 -2.78 -0.28 2.56
CA VAL A 227 -3.45 -0.23 3.87
C VAL A 227 -3.46 1.19 4.45
N SER A 228 -2.34 1.92 4.33
CA SER A 228 -2.22 3.29 4.84
C SER A 228 -3.14 4.26 4.10
N ALA A 229 -3.27 4.10 2.77
CA ALA A 229 -4.19 4.89 1.96
C ALA A 229 -5.66 4.58 2.31
N ALA A 230 -6.01 3.29 2.48
CA ALA A 230 -7.35 2.89 2.92
C ALA A 230 -7.68 3.45 4.32
N LEU A 231 -6.72 3.43 5.25
CA LEU A 231 -6.88 4.02 6.57
C LEU A 231 -7.05 5.54 6.50
N ALA A 232 -6.22 6.24 5.71
CA ALA A 232 -6.34 7.68 5.53
C ALA A 232 -7.73 8.04 4.98
N ALA A 233 -8.18 7.33 3.94
CA ALA A 233 -9.52 7.48 3.36
C ALA A 233 -10.63 7.24 4.39
N GLY A 234 -10.60 6.08 5.05
CA GLY A 234 -11.61 5.67 6.01
C GLY A 234 -11.67 6.56 7.26
N ALA A 235 -10.59 7.25 7.62
CA ALA A 235 -10.52 8.07 8.83
C ALA A 235 -10.76 9.57 8.56
N LEU A 236 -10.27 10.12 7.45
CA LEU A 236 -10.42 11.55 7.14
C LEU A 236 -11.82 11.91 6.65
N ALA A 237 -12.49 11.02 5.92
CA ALA A 237 -13.86 11.25 5.48
C ALA A 237 -14.82 11.50 6.68
N PRO A 238 -14.93 10.60 7.68
CA PRO A 238 -15.76 10.86 8.84
C PRO A 238 -15.23 12.01 9.71
N GLY A 239 -13.90 12.18 9.83
CA GLY A 239 -13.31 13.28 10.59
C GLY A 239 -13.66 14.67 10.03
N GLY A 240 -13.62 14.83 8.70
CA GLY A 240 -14.01 16.07 8.04
C GLY A 240 -15.51 16.34 8.12
N VAL A 241 -16.35 15.29 8.07
CA VAL A 241 -17.80 15.44 8.27
C VAL A 241 -18.13 15.87 9.69
N LEU A 242 -17.52 15.24 10.71
CA LEU A 242 -17.69 15.62 12.10
C LEU A 242 -17.30 17.08 12.35
N ASN A 243 -16.13 17.50 11.86
CA ASN A 243 -15.64 18.86 12.09
C ASN A 243 -16.43 19.92 11.29
N GLY A 244 -16.93 19.58 10.10
CA GLY A 244 -17.57 20.55 9.20
C GLY A 244 -19.07 20.73 9.41
N PHE A 245 -19.82 19.64 9.61
CA PHE A 245 -21.28 19.68 9.66
C PHE A 245 -21.85 19.63 11.07
N CYS A 246 -21.06 19.15 12.04
CA CYS A 246 -21.53 18.93 13.40
C CYS A 246 -20.49 19.40 14.40
N PRO A 247 -20.28 20.72 14.51
CA PRO A 247 -19.38 21.27 15.50
C PRO A 247 -19.89 20.90 16.90
N ARG A 248 -19.40 19.80 17.43
CA ARG A 248 -19.47 19.48 18.85
C ARG A 248 -18.28 20.13 19.55
N SER A 249 -18.33 20.12 20.88
CA SER A 249 -17.23 20.56 21.74
C SER A 249 -15.87 20.14 21.16
N PRO A 250 -14.85 21.00 21.18
CA PRO A 250 -13.48 20.65 20.74
C PRO A 250 -12.86 19.46 21.50
N ALA A 251 -13.55 18.92 22.51
CA ALA A 251 -13.21 17.70 23.24
C ALA A 251 -13.92 16.43 22.73
N ASP A 252 -14.56 16.43 21.55
CA ASP A 252 -15.21 15.21 21.03
C ASP A 252 -14.16 14.19 20.54
N LEU A 253 -13.79 13.31 21.47
CA LEU A 253 -12.80 12.23 21.32
C LEU A 253 -12.89 11.48 19.97
N PRO A 254 -14.09 11.12 19.45
CA PRO A 254 -14.29 10.63 18.09
C PRO A 254 -13.57 11.39 16.97
N SER A 255 -13.82 12.69 16.87
CA SER A 255 -13.29 13.53 15.78
C SER A 255 -11.77 13.61 15.83
N ILE A 256 -11.22 13.71 17.04
CA ILE A 256 -9.78 13.74 17.31
C ILE A 256 -9.15 12.41 16.89
N LEU A 257 -9.71 11.29 17.31
CA LEU A 257 -9.20 9.95 16.97
C LEU A 257 -9.25 9.69 15.46
N ALA A 258 -10.34 10.05 14.78
CA ALA A 258 -10.46 9.92 13.32
C ALA A 258 -9.43 10.80 12.59
N THR A 259 -9.24 12.04 13.04
CA THR A 259 -8.26 12.97 12.43
C THR A 259 -6.83 12.49 12.63
N LEU A 260 -6.48 12.04 13.85
CA LEU A 260 -5.15 11.49 14.15
C LEU A 260 -4.88 10.19 13.40
N ALA A 261 -5.86 9.29 13.30
CA ALA A 261 -5.74 8.07 12.50
C ALA A 261 -5.56 8.38 11.01
N GLY A 262 -6.28 9.39 10.50
CA GLY A 262 -6.14 9.87 9.13
C GLY A 262 -4.75 10.45 8.84
N ALA A 263 -4.26 11.31 9.73
CA ALA A 263 -2.91 11.89 9.64
C ALA A 263 -1.82 10.81 9.73
N ALA A 264 -1.97 9.84 10.64
CA ALA A 264 -1.08 8.69 10.74
C ALA A 264 -1.10 7.85 9.46
N GLY A 265 -2.27 7.63 8.87
CA GLY A 265 -2.45 6.97 7.57
C GLY A 265 -1.68 7.69 6.46
N ILE A 266 -1.80 9.02 6.36
CA ILE A 266 -1.04 9.82 5.37
C ILE A 266 0.47 9.70 5.60
N ALA A 267 0.93 9.87 6.85
CA ALA A 267 2.36 9.81 7.17
C ALA A 267 2.96 8.44 6.83
N CYS A 268 2.24 7.35 7.16
CA CYS A 268 2.63 6.00 6.81
C CYS A 268 2.61 5.77 5.29
N LEU A 269 1.60 6.28 4.59
CA LEU A 269 1.51 6.20 3.13
C LEU A 269 2.74 6.85 2.47
N VAL A 270 3.06 8.08 2.83
CA VAL A 270 4.26 8.78 2.33
C VAL A 270 5.52 7.99 2.66
N HIS A 271 5.63 7.48 3.90
CA HIS A 271 6.77 6.65 4.29
C HIS A 271 6.93 5.40 3.40
N PHE A 272 5.85 4.67 3.14
CA PHE A 272 5.89 3.46 2.31
C PHE A 272 6.17 3.77 0.85
N LEU A 273 5.59 4.83 0.30
CA LEU A 273 5.87 5.28 -1.06
C LEU A 273 7.34 5.69 -1.22
N VAL A 274 7.89 6.41 -0.24
CA VAL A 274 9.33 6.75 -0.21
C VAL A 274 10.18 5.49 -0.12
N GLN A 275 9.83 4.51 0.70
CA GLN A 275 10.55 3.23 0.77
C GLN A 275 10.50 2.46 -0.55
N LEU A 276 9.39 2.53 -1.28
CA LEU A 276 9.19 1.86 -2.57
C LEU A 276 10.08 2.46 -3.67
N VAL A 277 10.40 3.75 -3.58
CA VAL A 277 11.33 4.42 -4.52
C VAL A 277 12.77 4.38 -4.05
N ARG A 278 13.02 4.50 -2.75
CA ARG A 278 14.36 4.47 -2.15
C ARG A 278 14.96 3.08 -2.03
N VAL A 279 14.29 2.04 -2.54
CA VAL A 279 14.80 0.67 -2.57
C VAL A 279 16.26 0.71 -3.02
N PRO A 280 17.21 0.54 -2.08
CA PRO A 280 18.58 0.97 -2.31
C PRO A 280 19.19 0.11 -3.41
N ALA A 281 19.76 0.77 -4.43
CA ALA A 281 20.91 0.19 -5.09
C ALA A 281 21.92 -0.16 -3.99
N GLY A 282 22.52 -1.35 -4.07
CA GLY A 282 23.30 -1.96 -2.98
C GLY A 282 24.32 -1.04 -2.29
N PRO A 283 24.82 -1.44 -1.11
CA PRO A 283 25.74 -0.62 -0.31
C PRO A 283 26.88 -0.08 -1.17
N LYS A 284 27.16 1.22 -1.03
CA LYS A 284 28.27 1.92 -1.70
C LYS A 284 29.63 1.67 -1.03
N ASP A 285 29.67 0.82 -0.01
CA ASP A 285 30.83 0.72 0.87
C ASP A 285 31.54 -0.62 0.62
N ALA A 286 32.42 -0.59 -0.39
CA ALA A 286 33.56 -1.48 -0.55
C ALA A 286 34.60 -0.78 -1.44
N ALA A 287 35.16 0.33 -0.92
CA ALA A 287 36.41 0.92 -1.39
C ALA A 287 37.10 1.57 -0.19
#